data_AF-A0A9D1SWV7-F1
#
_entry.id   AF-A0A9D1SWV7-F1
#
_cell.length_a   1.000
_cell.length_b   1.000
_cell.length_c   1.000
_cell.angle_alpha   90.00
_cell.angle_beta   90.00
_cell.angle_gamma   90.00
#
_symmetry.space_group_name_H-M   'P 1'
#
loop_
_entity.id
_entity.type
_entity.pdbx_description
1 polymer ?
#
loop_
_entity_poly.entity_id
_entity_poly.type
_entity_poly.pdbx_seq_one_letter_code
_entity_poly.pdbx_strand_id
1 'polypeptide(L)'
;MVKSALKLYYKNWRLIFIPMGIIYLALILSMLFLFSGLVNILLQGASESFDEIYAAVSRFFVDSDIGAMIDKGYAEQIFSETIDMLRANGAMVAASAKSRLTLSVFFVMACIVFAQKLTRSMLRKDARWDDSRRGLIVIVFRYLISTGLVFLFTWLSFLWVYSLLFTVIVYIVLSAITNLFSTWFLHYHNYPMSAILNGKSVLALVGTRLTTFFINVVSVMVIASVFSMFVGILLGIPLFAYNSAVNDVIGLEYFKKIIKSKPTLSESQPAQEAKKEGAVSAEKA
;
A
#
# COMPACT_ATOMS: atom_id res chain seq x y z
N MET A 1 9.40 8.82 22.24
CA MET A 1 8.59 7.87 21.44
C MET A 1 9.42 6.70 20.95
N VAL A 2 10.60 6.94 20.37
CA VAL A 2 11.53 5.91 19.88
C VAL A 2 11.73 4.72 20.84
N LYS A 3 12.06 4.94 22.11
CA LYS A 3 12.24 3.82 23.08
C LYS A 3 10.98 2.95 23.24
N SER A 4 9.80 3.56 23.31
CA SER A 4 8.53 2.81 23.36
C SER A 4 8.26 2.07 22.06
N ALA A 5 8.61 2.68 20.92
CA ALA A 5 8.50 2.07 19.61
C ALA A 5 9.34 0.81 19.48
N LEU A 6 10.62 0.90 19.82
CA LEU A 6 11.53 -0.24 19.80
C LEU A 6 11.08 -1.33 20.77
N LYS A 7 10.66 -0.97 21.99
CA LYS A 7 10.12 -1.94 22.95
C LYS A 7 8.90 -2.68 22.38
N LEU A 8 7.96 -1.97 21.76
CA LEU A 8 6.78 -2.58 21.14
C LEU A 8 7.15 -3.45 19.93
N TYR A 9 8.09 -2.97 19.10
CA TYR A 9 8.61 -3.67 17.92
C TYR A 9 9.23 -5.01 18.29
N TYR A 10 10.13 -5.03 19.28
CA TYR A 10 10.81 -6.26 19.71
C TYR A 10 9.92 -7.14 20.59
N LYS A 11 8.98 -6.60 21.38
CA LYS A 11 8.06 -7.43 22.17
C LYS A 11 7.15 -8.27 21.28
N ASN A 12 6.69 -7.71 20.16
CA ASN A 12 5.68 -8.34 19.29
C ASN A 12 6.26 -8.86 17.97
N TRP A 13 7.57 -9.11 17.92
CA TRP A 13 8.27 -9.50 16.68
C TRP A 13 7.63 -10.72 15.98
N ARG A 14 7.03 -11.65 16.73
CA ARG A 14 6.31 -12.82 16.19
C ARG A 14 5.14 -12.44 15.29
N LEU A 15 4.56 -11.25 15.44
CA LEU A 15 3.47 -10.80 14.57
C LEU A 15 3.94 -10.48 13.14
N ILE A 16 5.26 -10.49 12.86
CA ILE A 16 5.80 -10.42 11.51
C ILE A 16 5.38 -11.60 10.62
N PHE A 17 5.05 -12.76 11.22
CA PHE A 17 4.60 -13.92 10.48
C PHE A 17 3.22 -13.70 9.83
N ILE A 18 2.41 -12.78 10.35
CA ILE A 18 1.11 -12.43 9.77
C ILE A 18 1.27 -11.78 8.39
N PRO A 19 1.99 -10.64 8.22
CA PRO A 19 2.19 -10.08 6.91
C PRO A 19 3.01 -11.00 6.02
N MET A 20 3.95 -11.77 6.58
CA MET A 20 4.71 -12.74 5.81
C MET A 20 3.80 -13.80 5.15
N GLY A 21 2.93 -14.45 5.92
CA GLY A 21 2.02 -15.46 5.39
C GLY A 21 1.05 -14.92 4.34
N ILE A 22 0.44 -13.75 4.60
CA ILE A 22 -0.53 -13.14 3.67
C ILE A 22 0.15 -12.70 2.37
N ILE A 23 1.30 -12.03 2.46
CA ILE A 23 2.00 -11.51 1.28
C ILE A 23 2.56 -12.65 0.44
N TYR A 24 3.09 -13.70 1.05
CA TYR A 24 3.62 -14.85 0.31
C TYR A 24 2.52 -15.65 -0.36
N LEU A 25 1.40 -15.89 0.32
CA LEU A 25 0.23 -16.50 -0.31
C LEU A 25 -0.26 -15.65 -1.49
N ALA A 26 -0.33 -14.33 -1.34
CA ALA A 26 -0.73 -13.42 -2.42
C ALA A 26 0.23 -13.47 -3.61
N LEU A 27 1.55 -13.53 -3.37
CA LEU A 27 2.56 -13.67 -4.43
C LEU A 27 2.42 -15.00 -5.16
N ILE A 28 2.22 -16.11 -4.44
CA ILE A 28 2.01 -17.44 -5.04
C ILE A 28 0.75 -17.43 -5.93
N LEU A 29 -0.38 -16.95 -5.41
CA LEU A 29 -1.63 -16.87 -6.16
C LEU A 29 -1.51 -15.93 -7.37
N SER A 30 -0.82 -14.80 -7.22
CA SER A 30 -0.53 -13.85 -8.29
C SER A 30 0.33 -14.49 -9.40
N MET A 31 1.37 -15.25 -9.03
CA MET A 31 2.20 -15.99 -9.98
C MET A 31 1.41 -17.08 -10.72
N LEU A 32 0.57 -17.85 -10.01
CA LEU A 32 -0.28 -18.87 -10.63
C LEU A 32 -1.29 -18.25 -11.60
N PHE A 33 -1.90 -17.12 -11.22
CA PHE A 33 -2.82 -16.37 -12.07
C PHE A 33 -2.13 -15.82 -13.33
N LEU A 34 -0.91 -15.28 -13.18
CA LEU A 34 -0.12 -14.79 -14.31
C LEU A 34 0.31 -15.93 -15.23
N PHE A 35 0.86 -17.00 -14.68
CA PHE A 35 1.35 -18.12 -15.48
C PHE A 35 0.22 -18.80 -16.26
N SER A 36 -0.87 -19.15 -15.59
CA SER A 36 -2.06 -19.72 -16.25
C SER A 36 -2.65 -18.77 -17.29
N GLY A 37 -2.71 -17.48 -16.98
CA GLY A 37 -3.18 -16.45 -17.91
C GLY A 37 -2.30 -16.31 -19.15
N LEU A 38 -0.98 -16.29 -18.98
CA LEU A 38 -0.03 -16.18 -20.08
C LEU A 38 -0.03 -17.42 -20.98
N VAL A 39 -0.08 -18.62 -20.39
CA VAL A 39 -0.21 -19.86 -21.15
C VAL A 39 -1.48 -19.84 -21.99
N ASN A 40 -2.62 -19.46 -21.40
CA ASN A 40 -3.89 -19.38 -22.14
C ASN A 40 -3.85 -18.32 -23.25
N ILE A 41 -3.28 -17.15 -22.99
CA ILE A 41 -3.14 -16.10 -24.01
C ILE A 41 -2.25 -16.58 -25.17
N LEU A 42 -1.14 -17.26 -24.88
CA LEU A 42 -0.23 -17.78 -25.91
C LEU A 42 -0.88 -18.90 -26.73
N LEU A 43 -1.60 -19.82 -26.07
CA LEU A 43 -2.32 -20.89 -26.76
C LEU A 43 -3.44 -20.34 -27.66
N GLN A 44 -4.23 -19.40 -27.15
CA GLN A 44 -5.31 -18.75 -27.92
C GLN A 44 -4.75 -17.94 -29.09
N GLY A 45 -3.71 -17.12 -28.85
CA GLY A 45 -3.10 -16.34 -29.91
C GLY A 45 -2.47 -17.21 -31.00
N ALA A 46 -1.89 -18.35 -30.63
CA ALA A 46 -1.35 -19.32 -31.59
C ALA A 46 -2.45 -20.01 -32.41
N SER A 47 -3.56 -20.42 -31.77
CA SER A 47 -4.69 -21.05 -32.50
C SER A 47 -5.38 -20.07 -33.43
N GLU A 48 -5.68 -18.86 -32.97
CA GLU A 48 -6.35 -17.83 -33.79
C GLU A 48 -5.48 -17.42 -34.98
N SER A 49 -4.19 -17.20 -34.77
CA SER A 49 -3.27 -16.90 -35.87
C SER A 49 -3.17 -18.04 -36.87
N PHE A 50 -3.21 -19.29 -36.41
CA PHE A 50 -3.17 -20.45 -37.30
C PHE A 50 -4.44 -20.58 -38.14
N ASP A 51 -5.62 -20.39 -37.52
CA ASP A 51 -6.91 -20.45 -38.22
C ASP A 51 -7.06 -19.32 -39.24
N GLU A 52 -6.62 -18.09 -38.90
CA GLU A 52 -6.63 -16.95 -39.83
C GLU A 52 -5.68 -17.14 -41.00
N ILE A 53 -4.45 -17.61 -40.75
CA ILE A 53 -3.48 -17.93 -41.81
C ILE A 53 -4.03 -19.06 -42.69
N TYR A 54 -4.57 -20.12 -42.10
CA TYR A 54 -5.18 -21.21 -42.85
C TYR A 54 -6.35 -20.71 -43.71
N ALA A 55 -7.21 -19.84 -43.17
CA ALA A 55 -8.31 -19.25 -43.92
C ALA A 55 -7.81 -18.40 -45.09
N ALA A 56 -6.81 -17.54 -44.88
CA ALA A 56 -6.20 -16.70 -45.91
C ALA A 56 -5.55 -17.55 -47.02
N VAL A 57 -4.80 -18.58 -46.64
CA VAL A 57 -4.17 -19.53 -47.56
C VAL A 57 -5.22 -20.38 -48.29
N SER A 58 -6.31 -20.79 -47.63
CA SER A 58 -7.37 -21.57 -48.27
C SER A 58 -8.13 -20.77 -49.33
N ARG A 59 -8.43 -19.48 -49.05
CA ARG A 59 -9.05 -18.58 -50.04
C ARG A 59 -8.14 -18.41 -51.26
N PHE A 60 -6.84 -18.29 -51.03
CA PHE A 60 -5.84 -18.21 -52.09
C PHE A 60 -5.86 -19.42 -53.04
N PHE A 61 -5.98 -20.64 -52.50
CA PHE A 61 -6.02 -21.87 -53.30
C PHE A 61 -7.38 -22.16 -53.95
N VAL A 62 -8.48 -21.62 -53.41
CA VAL A 62 -9.84 -21.87 -53.92
C VAL A 62 -10.26 -20.86 -54.99
N ASP A 63 -9.87 -19.59 -54.87
CA ASP A 63 -10.46 -18.50 -55.67
C ASP A 63 -9.63 -18.04 -56.88
N SER A 64 -8.40 -18.56 -57.10
CA SER A 64 -7.51 -17.95 -58.09
C SER A 64 -6.93 -18.90 -59.15
N ASP A 65 -7.03 -18.44 -60.42
CA ASP A 65 -6.39 -19.02 -61.60
C ASP A 65 -4.89 -18.69 -61.58
N ILE A 66 -4.04 -19.72 -61.56
CA ILE A 66 -2.59 -19.65 -61.24
C ILE A 66 -1.85 -18.67 -62.18
N GLY A 67 -2.33 -18.51 -63.43
CA GLY A 67 -1.74 -17.62 -64.42
C GLY A 67 -1.92 -16.12 -64.15
N ALA A 68 -3.03 -15.71 -63.53
CA ALA A 68 -3.31 -14.29 -63.24
C ALA A 68 -2.64 -13.80 -61.94
N MET A 69 -2.13 -14.72 -61.11
CA MET A 69 -1.51 -14.42 -59.83
C MET A 69 -0.07 -13.89 -59.95
N ILE A 70 0.68 -14.38 -60.94
CA ILE A 70 2.10 -14.03 -61.13
C ILE A 70 2.24 -12.58 -61.63
N ASP A 71 1.33 -12.13 -62.50
CA ASP A 71 1.38 -10.79 -63.11
C ASP A 71 0.93 -9.64 -62.18
N LYS A 72 0.30 -9.94 -61.04
CA LYS A 72 -0.37 -8.93 -60.19
C LYS A 72 0.24 -8.74 -58.79
N GLY A 73 1.35 -9.40 -58.46
CA GLY A 73 2.02 -9.22 -57.16
C GLY A 73 1.24 -9.74 -55.95
N TYR A 74 0.28 -10.65 -56.15
CA TYR A 74 -0.60 -11.18 -55.09
C TYR A 74 0.15 -11.86 -53.93
N ALA A 75 1.31 -12.45 -54.20
CA ALA A 75 2.15 -13.06 -53.15
C ALA A 75 2.65 -12.01 -52.14
N GLU A 76 2.97 -10.80 -52.58
CA GLU A 76 3.40 -9.71 -51.72
C GLU A 76 2.22 -9.18 -50.89
N GLN A 77 1.02 -9.13 -51.46
CA GLN A 77 -0.20 -8.76 -50.74
C GLN A 77 -0.54 -9.76 -49.62
N ILE A 78 -0.51 -11.07 -49.91
CA ILE A 78 -0.80 -12.10 -48.89
C ILE A 78 0.26 -12.10 -47.79
N PHE A 79 1.52 -11.90 -48.15
CA PHE A 79 2.60 -11.79 -47.18
C PHE A 79 2.43 -10.55 -46.28
N SER A 80 2.07 -9.41 -46.86
CA SER A 80 1.72 -8.17 -46.14
C SER A 80 0.55 -8.38 -45.17
N GLU A 81 -0.57 -8.94 -45.66
CA GLU A 81 -1.77 -9.19 -44.85
C GLU A 81 -1.47 -10.16 -43.70
N THR A 82 -0.67 -11.21 -43.96
CA THR A 82 -0.24 -12.18 -42.92
C THR A 82 0.63 -11.51 -41.85
N ILE A 83 1.56 -10.64 -42.24
CA ILE A 83 2.40 -9.88 -41.30
C ILE A 83 1.54 -8.94 -40.44
N ASP A 84 0.56 -8.27 -41.04
CA ASP A 84 -0.30 -7.34 -40.32
C ASP A 84 -1.23 -8.06 -39.33
N MET A 85 -1.76 -9.23 -39.70
CA MET A 85 -2.53 -10.11 -38.79
C MET A 85 -1.66 -10.58 -37.61
N LEU A 86 -0.43 -11.05 -37.89
CA LEU A 86 0.52 -11.45 -36.84
C LEU A 86 0.87 -10.29 -35.89
N ARG A 87 1.04 -9.07 -36.42
CA ARG A 87 1.27 -7.87 -35.60
C ARG A 87 0.06 -7.51 -34.74
N ALA A 88 -1.15 -7.56 -35.30
CA ALA A 88 -2.38 -7.27 -34.58
C ALA A 88 -2.61 -8.27 -33.43
N ASN A 89 -2.44 -9.57 -33.70
CA ASN A 89 -2.54 -10.62 -32.68
C ASN A 89 -1.44 -10.46 -31.62
N GLY A 90 -0.21 -10.14 -32.02
CA GLY A 90 0.87 -9.80 -31.09
C GLY A 90 0.55 -8.62 -30.18
N ALA A 91 -0.07 -7.56 -30.70
CA ALA A 91 -0.49 -6.39 -29.92
C ALA A 91 -1.61 -6.73 -28.92
N MET A 92 -2.59 -7.54 -29.33
CA MET A 92 -3.68 -8.00 -28.46
C MET A 92 -3.17 -8.90 -27.32
N VAL A 93 -2.27 -9.83 -27.63
CA VAL A 93 -1.56 -10.69 -26.67
C VAL A 93 -0.80 -9.83 -25.65
N ALA A 94 -0.05 -8.83 -26.12
CA ALA A 94 0.70 -7.91 -25.26
C ALA A 94 -0.21 -7.08 -24.34
N ALA A 95 -1.33 -6.58 -24.86
CA ALA A 95 -2.32 -5.83 -24.08
C ALA A 95 -2.97 -6.70 -22.98
N SER A 96 -3.30 -7.95 -23.31
CA SER A 96 -3.87 -8.94 -22.38
C SER A 96 -2.87 -9.36 -21.30
N ALA A 97 -1.59 -9.54 -21.67
CA ALA A 97 -0.53 -9.80 -20.70
C ALA A 97 -0.33 -8.62 -19.74
N LYS A 98 -0.33 -7.38 -20.27
CA LYS A 98 -0.20 -6.15 -19.48
C LYS A 98 -1.35 -5.96 -18.50
N SER A 99 -2.60 -6.21 -18.92
CA SER A 99 -3.78 -6.08 -18.06
C SER A 99 -3.74 -7.08 -16.90
N ARG A 100 -3.36 -8.33 -17.16
CA ARG A 100 -3.17 -9.36 -16.12
C ARG A 100 -2.05 -9.00 -15.15
N LEU A 101 -0.92 -8.50 -15.65
CA LEU A 101 0.17 -8.02 -14.81
C LEU A 101 -0.28 -6.87 -13.91
N THR A 102 -1.08 -5.96 -14.44
CA THR A 102 -1.60 -4.83 -13.66
C THR A 102 -2.55 -5.31 -12.57
N LEU A 103 -3.46 -6.24 -12.89
CA LEU A 103 -4.39 -6.82 -11.93
C LEU A 103 -3.66 -7.61 -10.83
N SER A 104 -2.61 -8.34 -11.19
CA SER A 104 -1.84 -9.16 -10.26
C SER A 104 -1.02 -8.29 -9.28
N VAL A 105 -0.43 -7.19 -9.77
CA VAL A 105 0.22 -6.17 -8.93
C VAL A 105 -0.79 -5.52 -7.99
N PHE A 106 -1.97 -5.13 -8.50
CA PHE A 106 -3.04 -4.56 -7.69
C PHE A 106 -3.48 -5.51 -6.57
N PHE A 107 -3.66 -6.79 -6.88
CA PHE A 107 -4.02 -7.82 -5.90
C PHE A 107 -2.97 -7.96 -4.80
N VAL A 108 -1.68 -8.05 -5.15
CA VAL A 108 -0.58 -8.12 -4.17
C VAL A 108 -0.56 -6.89 -3.28
N MET A 109 -0.72 -5.69 -3.86
CA MET A 109 -0.78 -4.43 -3.10
C MET A 109 -1.96 -4.40 -2.12
N ALA A 110 -3.14 -4.85 -2.56
CA ALA A 110 -4.31 -4.97 -1.69
C ALA A 110 -4.05 -5.95 -0.52
N CYS A 111 -3.40 -7.08 -0.77
CA CYS A 111 -3.00 -8.03 0.27
C CYS A 111 -1.96 -7.46 1.24
N ILE A 112 -0.99 -6.65 0.79
CA ILE A 112 -0.03 -5.95 1.66
C ILE A 112 -0.77 -4.99 2.60
N VAL A 113 -1.71 -4.20 2.08
CA VAL A 113 -2.53 -3.28 2.90
C VAL A 113 -3.37 -4.08 3.90
N PHE A 114 -4.03 -5.15 3.45
CA PHE A 114 -4.82 -6.03 4.31
C PHE A 114 -3.97 -6.64 5.44
N ALA A 115 -2.79 -7.17 5.10
CA ALA A 115 -1.81 -7.70 6.05
C ALA A 115 -1.41 -6.67 7.10
N GLN A 116 -1.10 -5.44 6.69
CA GLN A 116 -0.77 -4.36 7.61
C GLN A 116 -1.94 -4.06 8.57
N LYS A 117 -3.18 -3.99 8.07
CA LYS A 117 -4.36 -3.74 8.90
C LYS A 117 -4.63 -4.87 9.88
N LEU A 118 -4.50 -6.12 9.45
CA LEU A 118 -4.68 -7.28 10.32
C LEU A 118 -3.62 -7.31 11.43
N THR A 119 -2.36 -7.06 11.07
CA THR A 119 -1.24 -6.95 12.02
C THR A 119 -1.49 -5.86 13.05
N ARG A 120 -1.96 -4.69 12.62
CA ARG A 120 -2.36 -3.60 13.51
C ARG A 120 -3.49 -4.00 14.44
N SER A 121 -4.49 -4.73 13.94
CA SER A 121 -5.61 -5.22 14.74
C SER A 121 -5.13 -6.15 15.86
N MET A 122 -4.22 -7.08 15.54
CA MET A 122 -3.62 -7.98 16.55
C MET A 122 -2.79 -7.22 17.57
N LEU A 123 -1.93 -6.29 17.12
CA LEU A 123 -1.17 -5.41 18.02
C LEU A 123 -2.06 -4.59 18.97
N ARG A 124 -3.28 -4.23 18.54
CA ARG A 124 -4.26 -3.51 19.36
C ARG A 124 -4.98 -4.41 20.36
N LYS A 125 -5.29 -5.65 20.00
CA LYS A 125 -5.89 -6.63 20.93
C LYS A 125 -4.96 -6.87 22.11
N ASP A 126 -3.67 -7.02 21.86
CA ASP A 126 -2.65 -7.13 22.92
C ASP A 126 -2.54 -5.86 23.78
N ALA A 127 -3.03 -4.71 23.28
CA ALA A 127 -3.08 -3.45 23.99
C ALA A 127 -4.41 -3.18 24.73
N ARG A 128 -5.40 -4.10 24.68
CA ARG A 128 -6.77 -4.00 25.28
C ARG A 128 -7.57 -2.75 24.87
N TRP A 129 -7.99 -2.67 23.61
CA TRP A 129 -8.85 -1.59 23.10
C TRP A 129 -10.14 -2.17 22.49
N ASP A 130 -11.30 -1.83 23.05
CA ASP A 130 -12.61 -2.48 22.78
C ASP A 130 -13.48 -1.81 21.69
N ASP A 131 -13.09 -0.68 21.10
CA ASP A 131 -13.97 0.04 20.16
C ASP A 131 -13.83 -0.41 18.69
N SER A 132 -14.55 -1.48 18.35
CA SER A 132 -14.57 -2.11 17.01
C SER A 132 -15.27 -1.28 15.91
N ARG A 133 -16.39 -0.60 16.21
CA ARG A 133 -17.29 -0.04 15.17
C ARG A 133 -16.79 1.26 14.55
N ARG A 134 -16.18 2.16 15.33
CA ARG A 134 -15.55 3.39 14.82
C ARG A 134 -14.31 3.10 13.98
N GLY A 135 -13.79 1.86 14.02
CA GLY A 135 -12.63 1.44 13.26
C GLY A 135 -12.84 1.40 11.74
N LEU A 136 -14.05 1.11 11.25
CA LEU A 136 -14.25 0.87 9.81
C LEU A 136 -14.22 2.16 8.97
N ILE A 137 -14.95 3.20 9.40
CA ILE A 137 -14.95 4.53 8.74
C ILE A 137 -13.51 5.09 8.64
N VAL A 138 -12.70 4.81 9.65
CA VAL A 138 -11.30 5.24 9.74
C VAL A 138 -10.44 4.49 8.78
N ILE A 139 -10.67 3.19 8.67
CA ILE A 139 -9.96 2.36 7.72
C ILE A 139 -10.19 2.95 6.33
N VAL A 140 -11.45 3.27 5.97
CA VAL A 140 -11.80 3.88 4.68
C VAL A 140 -11.19 5.27 4.51
N PHE A 141 -11.40 6.19 5.46
CA PHE A 141 -10.88 7.56 5.37
C PHE A 141 -9.35 7.58 5.27
N ARG A 142 -8.68 6.78 6.11
CA ARG A 142 -7.21 6.67 6.11
C ARG A 142 -6.70 5.98 4.86
N TYR A 143 -7.46 5.05 4.30
CA TYR A 143 -7.15 4.43 3.01
C TYR A 143 -7.24 5.47 1.89
N LEU A 144 -8.32 6.25 1.81
CA LEU A 144 -8.47 7.31 0.80
C LEU A 144 -7.32 8.31 0.85
N ILE A 145 -6.96 8.81 2.04
CA ILE A 145 -5.82 9.73 2.18
C ILE A 145 -4.51 9.05 1.80
N SER A 146 -4.24 7.85 2.30
CA SER A 146 -2.99 7.16 2.02
C SER A 146 -2.83 6.84 0.54
N THR A 147 -3.90 6.39 -0.12
CA THR A 147 -3.91 6.09 -1.56
C THR A 147 -3.75 7.37 -2.38
N GLY A 148 -4.44 8.44 -2.01
CA GLY A 148 -4.27 9.75 -2.66
C GLY A 148 -2.85 10.29 -2.54
N LEU A 149 -2.22 10.14 -1.38
CA LEU A 149 -0.81 10.50 -1.17
C LEU A 149 0.13 9.66 -2.02
N VAL A 150 -0.05 8.33 -2.05
CA VAL A 150 0.77 7.44 -2.89
C VAL A 150 0.64 7.84 -4.35
N PHE A 151 -0.58 8.10 -4.85
CA PHE A 151 -0.81 8.52 -6.23
C PHE A 151 -0.11 9.86 -6.55
N LEU A 152 -0.26 10.85 -5.67
CA LEU A 152 0.42 12.15 -5.80
C LEU A 152 1.95 11.98 -5.85
N PHE A 153 2.51 11.12 -5.01
CA PHE A 153 3.95 10.87 -4.98
C PHE A 153 4.45 10.09 -6.18
N THR A 154 3.71 9.08 -6.64
CA THR A 154 4.02 8.39 -7.89
C THR A 154 4.03 9.38 -9.04
N TRP A 155 3.04 10.27 -9.14
CA TRP A 155 3.01 11.32 -10.15
C TRP A 155 4.19 12.29 -10.05
N LEU A 156 4.51 12.78 -8.84
CA LEU A 156 5.68 13.63 -8.59
C LEU A 156 7.00 12.93 -8.96
N SER A 157 7.09 11.61 -8.75
CA SER A 157 8.30 10.85 -9.05
C SER A 157 8.60 10.75 -10.56
N PHE A 158 7.56 10.83 -11.40
CA PHE A 158 7.75 10.92 -12.86
C PHE A 158 8.31 12.27 -13.31
N LEU A 159 8.15 13.33 -12.51
CA LEU A 159 8.61 14.68 -12.86
C LEU A 159 10.07 14.95 -12.47
N TRP A 160 10.63 14.22 -11.48
CA TRP A 160 11.97 14.50 -10.95
C TRP A 160 12.76 13.22 -10.59
N VAL A 161 13.95 13.05 -11.17
CA VAL A 161 14.85 11.89 -10.95
C VAL A 161 15.45 11.87 -9.54
N TYR A 162 15.72 13.03 -8.93
CA TYR A 162 16.21 13.14 -7.55
C TYR A 162 15.09 13.03 -6.49
N SER A 163 13.87 12.66 -6.90
CA SER A 163 12.67 12.71 -6.06
C SER A 163 12.54 11.56 -5.07
N LEU A 164 13.22 10.42 -5.20
CA LEU A 164 12.85 9.24 -4.39
C LEU A 164 13.08 9.47 -2.90
N LEU A 165 14.25 9.98 -2.51
CA LEU A 165 14.57 10.25 -1.12
C LEU A 165 13.68 11.38 -0.56
N PHE A 166 13.48 12.44 -1.35
CA PHE A 166 12.56 13.53 -0.99
C PHE A 166 11.12 13.01 -0.81
N THR A 167 10.65 12.18 -1.73
CA THR A 167 9.33 11.54 -1.71
C THR A 167 9.15 10.66 -0.49
N VAL A 168 10.17 9.88 -0.11
CA VAL A 168 10.15 9.08 1.13
C VAL A 168 10.05 9.99 2.35
N ILE A 169 10.81 11.09 2.42
CA ILE A 169 10.74 12.04 3.54
C ILE A 169 9.36 12.67 3.62
N VAL A 170 8.85 13.24 2.53
CA VAL A 170 7.53 13.88 2.51
C VAL A 170 6.44 12.86 2.82
N TYR A 171 6.53 11.62 2.31
CA TYR A 171 5.62 10.54 2.66
C TYR A 171 5.64 10.23 4.17
N ILE A 172 6.81 10.13 4.79
CA ILE A 172 6.93 9.90 6.23
C ILE A 172 6.27 11.04 7.02
N VAL A 173 6.49 12.29 6.62
CA VAL A 173 5.91 13.47 7.25
C VAL A 173 4.38 13.49 7.10
N LEU A 174 3.86 13.36 5.88
CA LEU A 174 2.43 13.35 5.62
C LEU A 174 1.74 12.18 6.31
N SER A 175 2.32 10.99 6.23
CA SER A 175 1.76 9.82 6.90
C SER A 175 1.81 9.94 8.42
N ALA A 176 2.78 10.66 9.00
CA ALA A 176 2.79 11.03 10.42
C ALA A 176 1.63 11.98 10.74
N ILE A 177 1.46 13.07 9.98
CA ILE A 177 0.35 14.03 10.14
C ILE A 177 -1.00 13.32 10.02
N THR A 178 -1.21 12.50 8.98
CA THR A 178 -2.44 11.72 8.78
C THR A 178 -2.71 10.79 9.97
N ASN A 179 -1.67 10.18 10.54
CA ASN A 179 -1.85 9.30 11.71
C ASN A 179 -2.25 10.09 12.96
N LEU A 180 -1.63 11.25 13.21
CA LEU A 180 -2.00 12.14 14.32
C LEU A 180 -3.43 12.65 14.15
N PHE A 181 -3.77 13.15 12.96
CA PHE A 181 -5.11 13.65 12.62
C PHE A 181 -6.18 12.56 12.75
N SER A 182 -5.94 11.38 12.17
CA SER A 182 -6.87 10.25 12.27
C SER A 182 -7.09 9.85 13.72
N THR A 183 -6.02 9.83 14.52
CA THR A 183 -6.13 9.44 15.93
C THR A 183 -6.93 10.45 16.74
N TRP A 184 -6.67 11.75 16.54
CA TRP A 184 -7.43 12.84 17.15
C TRP A 184 -8.91 12.75 16.81
N PHE A 185 -9.24 12.71 15.51
CA PHE A 185 -10.60 12.72 15.01
C PHE A 185 -11.47 11.61 15.63
N LEU A 186 -10.87 10.47 15.99
CA LEU A 186 -11.62 9.31 16.46
C LEU A 186 -11.74 9.16 17.96
N HIS A 187 -10.61 9.28 18.64
CA HIS A 187 -10.53 8.91 20.05
C HIS A 187 -10.56 10.16 20.92
N TYR A 188 -10.16 11.32 20.37
CA TYR A 188 -9.84 12.49 21.15
C TYR A 188 -10.37 13.79 20.53
N HIS A 189 -11.48 13.73 19.78
CA HIS A 189 -12.09 14.90 19.14
C HIS A 189 -12.51 15.99 20.14
N ASN A 190 -12.80 15.59 21.39
CA ASN A 190 -13.10 16.49 22.50
C ASN A 190 -11.89 17.28 23.03
N TYR A 191 -10.67 16.97 22.58
CA TYR A 191 -9.45 17.69 22.94
C TYR A 191 -9.06 18.70 21.86
N PRO A 192 -8.46 19.85 22.22
CA PRO A 192 -8.04 20.84 21.24
C PRO A 192 -7.01 20.24 20.27
N MET A 193 -7.26 20.42 18.97
CA MET A 193 -6.42 19.86 17.91
C MET A 193 -4.95 20.28 18.05
N SER A 194 -4.68 21.52 18.49
CA SER A 194 -3.32 22.04 18.72
C SER A 194 -2.55 21.29 19.82
N ALA A 195 -3.22 20.64 20.77
CA ALA A 195 -2.56 19.83 21.78
C ALA A 195 -1.98 18.53 21.20
N ILE A 196 -2.56 18.05 20.09
CA ILE A 196 -2.23 16.78 19.44
C ILE A 196 -1.38 17.01 18.18
N LEU A 197 -1.81 17.92 17.32
CA LEU A 197 -1.18 18.23 16.05
C LEU A 197 -0.25 19.45 16.20
N ASN A 198 0.78 19.31 17.05
CA ASN A 198 1.85 20.29 17.20
C ASN A 198 3.14 19.81 16.54
N GLY A 199 4.01 20.76 16.16
CA GLY A 199 5.28 20.45 15.49
C GLY A 199 6.17 19.48 16.28
N LYS A 200 6.17 19.55 17.62
CA LYS A 200 6.91 18.62 18.48
C LYS A 200 6.42 17.18 18.37
N SER A 201 5.10 16.97 18.32
CA SER A 201 4.46 15.65 18.20
C SER A 201 4.66 15.08 16.80
N VAL A 202 4.54 15.92 15.77
CA VAL A 202 4.85 15.55 14.38
C VAL A 202 6.30 15.12 14.28
N LEU A 203 7.25 15.94 14.75
CA LEU A 203 8.68 15.64 14.70
C LEU A 203 9.04 14.38 15.48
N ALA A 204 8.42 14.16 16.65
CA ALA A 204 8.65 12.95 17.44
C ALA A 204 8.15 11.68 16.73
N LEU A 205 7.00 11.75 16.03
CA LEU A 205 6.46 10.63 15.26
C LEU A 205 7.27 10.40 13.98
N VAL A 206 7.69 11.46 13.28
CA VAL A 206 8.58 11.40 12.11
C VAL A 206 9.92 10.77 12.49
N GLY A 207 10.56 11.23 13.57
CA GLY A 207 11.82 10.67 14.06
C GLY A 207 11.68 9.18 14.41
N THR A 208 10.57 8.80 15.03
CA THR A 208 10.28 7.39 15.34
C THR A 208 10.13 6.53 14.08
N ARG A 209 9.45 7.04 13.05
CA ARG A 209 9.31 6.36 11.76
C ARG A 209 10.62 6.25 11.02
N LEU A 210 11.43 7.31 11.00
CA LEU A 210 12.76 7.28 10.40
C LEU A 210 13.65 6.24 11.08
N THR A 211 13.73 6.25 12.42
CA THR A 211 14.55 5.27 13.14
C THR A 211 14.14 3.83 12.83
N THR A 212 12.83 3.54 12.89
CA THR A 212 12.35 2.19 12.60
C THR A 212 12.48 1.81 11.13
N PHE A 213 12.34 2.77 10.21
CA PHE A 213 12.62 2.59 8.79
C PHE A 213 14.09 2.21 8.55
N PHE A 214 15.04 2.94 9.14
CA PHE A 214 16.47 2.62 9.02
C PHE A 214 16.80 1.24 9.59
N ILE A 215 16.22 0.86 10.73
CA ILE A 215 16.39 -0.48 11.30
C ILE A 215 15.94 -1.55 10.30
N ASN A 216 14.80 -1.36 9.64
CA ASN A 216 14.33 -2.28 8.61
C ASN A 216 15.25 -2.32 7.39
N VAL A 217 15.70 -1.17 6.90
CA VAL A 217 16.64 -1.11 5.76
C VAL A 217 17.92 -1.87 6.09
N VAL A 218 18.51 -1.63 7.26
CA VAL A 218 19.71 -2.35 7.71
C VAL A 218 19.44 -3.84 7.84
N SER A 219 18.30 -4.23 8.40
CA SER A 219 17.91 -5.65 8.52
C SER A 219 17.80 -6.31 7.15
N VAL A 220 17.19 -5.64 6.16
CA VAL A 220 17.09 -6.13 4.78
C VAL A 220 18.46 -6.23 4.12
N MET A 221 19.35 -5.26 4.33
CA MET A 221 20.71 -5.31 3.81
C MET A 221 21.50 -6.49 4.38
N VAL A 222 21.38 -6.74 5.69
CA VAL A 222 22.03 -7.89 6.35
C VAL A 222 21.48 -9.22 5.82
N ILE A 223 20.16 -9.34 5.64
CA ILE A 223 19.56 -10.54 5.04
C ILE A 223 20.03 -10.71 3.60
N ALA A 224 20.06 -9.63 2.82
CA ALA A 224 20.51 -9.66 1.43
C ALA A 224 21.98 -10.05 1.29
N SER A 225 22.84 -9.63 2.22
CA SER A 225 24.27 -9.99 2.23
C SER A 225 24.53 -11.44 2.64
N VAL A 226 23.65 -12.03 3.45
CA VAL A 226 23.80 -13.43 3.92
C VAL A 226 23.20 -14.43 2.94
N PHE A 227 22.05 -14.10 2.33
CA PHE A 227 21.33 -15.00 1.43
C PHE A 227 21.47 -14.56 -0.03
N SER A 228 20.59 -13.66 -0.47
CA SER A 228 20.61 -13.05 -1.80
C SER A 228 19.78 -11.78 -1.80
N MET A 229 20.01 -10.91 -2.78
CA MET A 229 19.22 -9.69 -2.97
C MET A 229 17.71 -9.99 -3.12
N PHE A 230 17.36 -11.06 -3.84
CA PHE A 230 15.97 -11.48 -4.03
C PHE A 230 15.31 -11.87 -2.70
N VAL A 231 15.99 -12.71 -1.90
CA VAL A 231 15.49 -13.13 -0.57
C VAL A 231 15.38 -11.91 0.36
N GLY A 232 16.34 -10.99 0.31
CA GLY A 232 16.30 -9.74 1.08
C GLY A 232 15.08 -8.89 0.75
N ILE A 233 14.78 -8.68 -0.54
CA ILE A 233 13.60 -7.93 -0.98
C ILE A 233 12.31 -8.63 -0.54
N LEU A 234 12.24 -9.95 -0.73
CA LEU A 234 11.06 -10.76 -0.38
C LEU A 234 10.75 -10.73 1.12
N LEU A 235 11.78 -10.75 1.97
CA LEU A 235 11.64 -10.62 3.43
C LEU A 235 11.44 -9.16 3.88
N GLY A 236 11.93 -8.20 3.10
CA GLY A 236 11.78 -6.77 3.36
C GLY A 236 10.34 -6.31 3.32
N ILE A 237 9.54 -6.76 2.35
CA ILE A 237 8.15 -6.30 2.20
C ILE A 237 7.32 -6.59 3.48
N PRO A 238 7.30 -7.83 4.03
CA PRO A 238 6.66 -8.11 5.32
C PRO A 238 7.22 -7.31 6.50
N LEU A 239 8.55 -7.12 6.56
CA LEU A 239 9.20 -6.31 7.60
C LEU A 239 8.69 -4.85 7.59
N PHE A 240 8.57 -4.24 6.41
CA PHE A 240 8.02 -2.89 6.27
C PHE A 240 6.54 -2.83 6.60
N ALA A 241 5.74 -3.82 6.19
CA ALA A 241 4.33 -3.91 6.56
C ALA A 241 4.14 -4.01 8.09
N TYR A 242 4.94 -4.86 8.76
CA TYR A 242 4.95 -4.98 10.21
C TYR A 242 5.34 -3.66 10.90
N ASN A 243 6.44 -3.04 10.46
CA ASN A 243 6.90 -1.77 11.02
C ASN A 243 5.87 -0.64 10.83
N SER A 244 5.21 -0.58 9.68
CA SER A 244 4.13 0.37 9.44
C SER A 244 2.97 0.16 10.43
N ALA A 245 2.59 -1.09 10.72
CA ALA A 245 1.59 -1.41 11.74
C ALA A 245 2.04 -1.03 13.17
N VAL A 246 3.31 -1.25 13.53
CA VAL A 246 3.87 -0.85 14.82
C VAL A 246 3.84 0.67 14.99
N ASN A 247 4.31 1.43 14.00
CA ASN A 247 4.27 2.91 13.99
C ASN A 247 2.84 3.46 14.12
N ASP A 248 1.87 2.75 13.58
CA ASP A 248 0.45 3.08 13.73
C ASP A 248 -0.09 2.92 15.15
N VAL A 249 0.45 1.97 15.92
CA VAL A 249 0.05 1.74 17.32
C VAL A 249 0.76 2.70 18.27
N ILE A 250 2.03 3.01 18.01
CA ILE A 250 2.82 3.95 18.82
C ILE A 250 2.20 5.35 18.84
N GLY A 251 1.63 5.79 17.71
CA GLY A 251 0.89 7.05 17.66
C GLY A 251 -0.20 7.10 18.73
N LEU A 252 -1.00 6.03 18.83
CA LEU A 252 -2.10 5.91 19.80
C LEU A 252 -1.58 5.90 21.26
N GLU A 253 -0.54 5.10 21.54
CA GLU A 253 0.04 5.03 22.89
C GLU A 253 0.61 6.37 23.36
N TYR A 254 1.24 7.10 22.45
CA TYR A 254 1.79 8.42 22.75
C TYR A 254 0.69 9.40 23.16
N PHE A 255 -0.44 9.40 22.46
CA PHE A 255 -1.58 10.25 22.82
C PHE A 255 -2.18 9.92 24.17
N LYS A 256 -2.29 8.63 24.50
CA LYS A 256 -2.78 8.20 25.82
C LYS A 256 -1.90 8.78 26.94
N LYS A 257 -0.59 8.90 26.72
CA LYS A 257 0.34 9.52 27.69
C LYS A 257 0.15 11.04 27.77
N ILE A 258 0.02 11.73 26.63
CA ILE A 258 -0.21 13.19 26.61
C ILE A 258 -1.50 13.53 27.36
N ILE A 259 -2.57 12.79 27.10
CA ILE A 259 -3.88 13.05 27.69
C ILE A 259 -3.88 12.77 29.19
N LYS A 260 -3.28 11.65 29.63
CA LYS A 260 -3.11 11.41 31.07
C LYS A 260 -2.31 12.50 31.79
N SER A 261 -1.41 13.21 31.08
CA SER A 261 -0.61 14.29 31.66
C SER A 261 -1.30 15.65 31.66
N LYS A 262 -2.43 15.81 30.97
CA LYS A 262 -3.19 17.07 30.90
C LYS A 262 -4.61 16.81 31.41
N PRO A 263 -4.95 17.22 32.64
CA PRO A 263 -6.32 17.08 33.14
C PRO A 263 -7.29 17.76 32.17
N THR A 264 -8.39 17.08 31.90
CA THR A 264 -9.42 17.49 30.95
C THR A 264 -10.00 18.85 31.31
N LEU A 265 -10.25 19.70 30.30
CA LEU A 265 -10.98 20.97 30.46
C LEU A 265 -12.34 20.77 31.17
N SER A 266 -12.95 19.58 31.02
CA SER A 266 -14.21 19.20 31.68
C SER A 266 -14.08 18.82 33.16
N GLU A 267 -12.89 18.50 33.68
CA GLU A 267 -12.66 18.32 35.13
C GLU A 267 -12.29 19.64 35.80
N SER A 268 -11.71 20.59 35.06
CA SER A 268 -11.44 21.93 35.57
C SER A 268 -12.68 22.83 35.65
N GLN A 269 -13.73 22.57 34.86
CA GLN A 269 -14.97 23.36 34.89
C GLN A 269 -15.78 23.20 36.19
N PRO A 270 -16.15 21.99 36.66
CA PRO A 270 -16.93 21.86 37.89
C PRO A 270 -16.12 22.28 39.13
N ALA A 271 -14.80 22.13 39.13
CA ALA A 271 -13.94 22.59 40.21
C ALA A 271 -13.75 24.12 40.23
N GLN A 272 -13.83 24.80 39.07
CA GLN A 272 -13.81 26.26 38.98
C GLN A 272 -15.19 26.87 39.25
N GLU A 273 -16.28 26.21 38.88
CA GLU A 273 -17.65 26.61 39.23
C GLU A 273 -17.91 26.43 40.72
N ALA A 274 -17.52 25.29 41.34
CA ALA A 274 -17.62 25.11 42.79
C ALA A 274 -16.76 26.11 43.59
N LYS A 275 -15.59 26.52 43.06
CA LYS A 275 -14.78 27.61 43.66
C LYS A 275 -15.41 28.99 43.48
N LYS A 276 -16.10 29.24 42.36
CA LYS A 276 -16.83 30.50 42.15
C LYS A 276 -18.09 30.58 43.01
N GLU A 277 -18.84 29.49 43.15
CA GLU A 277 -20.02 29.45 44.02
C GLU A 277 -19.64 29.55 45.51
N GLY A 278 -18.54 28.93 45.93
CA GLY A 278 -18.02 29.08 47.29
C GLY A 278 -17.48 30.48 47.60
N ALA A 279 -16.86 31.17 46.63
CA ALA A 279 -16.37 32.54 46.80
C ALA A 279 -17.52 33.58 46.85
N VAL A 280 -18.57 33.39 46.06
CA VAL A 280 -19.75 34.29 46.05
C VAL A 280 -20.59 34.15 47.33
N SER A 281 -20.58 32.97 47.98
CA SER A 281 -21.26 32.78 49.27
C SER A 281 -20.50 33.38 50.46
N ALA A 282 -19.17 33.55 50.37
CA ALA A 282 -18.35 34.13 51.44
C ALA A 282 -18.36 35.67 51.43
N GLU A 283 -18.73 36.30 50.32
CA GLU A 283 -18.80 37.76 50.20
C GLU A 283 -20.19 38.33 50.60
N LYS A 284 -21.17 37.44 50.88
CA LYS A 284 -22.54 37.79 51.27
C LYS A 284 -22.91 37.45 52.72
N ALA A 285 -21.95 36.97 53.52
CA ALA A 285 -22.09 36.71 54.95
C ALA A 285 -21.22 37.68 55.75
#